data_AF-A0A0B2UP17-F1
#
_entry.id   AF-A0A0B2UP17-F1
#
_cell.length_a   1.000
_cell.length_b   1.000
_cell.length_c   1.000
_cell.angle_alpha   90.00
_cell.angle_beta   90.00
_cell.angle_gamma   90.00
#
_symmetry.space_group_name_H-M   'P 1'
#
loop_
_entity.id
_entity.type
_entity.pdbx_description
1 polymer ?
#
loop_
_entity_poly.entity_id
_entity_poly.type
_entity_poly.pdbx_seq_one_letter_code
_entity_poly.pdbx_strand_id
1 'polypeptide(L)'
;MIVLLLFVLPSTFAHVDNYIVGEPKVLCEESDLALDVVTAKPFRGNIFVKGRAKEPACRSSYATNSSNSYSLSLGNCGMQRLRSVNPRGVYFIITLIVSFHPSGFITKNDRAFHVKCFYTERDGIVTAAIKVSALSPTELSDELRMPSCEYSVRHDSINGPQIKFANVGETVFHVWKCSGIGMGMLVKKCFVTDGDGEQHAVIDFDGQCSTDSFLLDELTYDDSTMSAHARSHVFKYADSNQLYFTCQIELCHKDMGLCSGITPPNCSGHKTRRHRSIEMNRMERRLELDVSTPEMLIAGIDETTDEHSRTCTPTFLLVALSPFIALTILAACISIVTVLKKSSSKSTFCSQLLNFNPYAPN
;
A
#
# COMPACT_ATOMS: atom_id res chain seq x y z
N MET A 1 46.05 19.41 -46.29
CA MET A 1 45.68 18.94 -44.93
C MET A 1 44.25 18.43 -45.01
N ILE A 2 44.06 17.12 -45.14
CA ILE A 2 42.75 16.48 -45.24
C ILE A 2 42.28 16.21 -43.81
N VAL A 3 41.24 16.90 -43.36
CA VAL A 3 40.64 16.70 -42.03
C VAL A 3 39.66 15.54 -42.14
N LEU A 4 40.03 14.41 -41.56
CA LEU A 4 39.20 13.22 -41.43
C LEU A 4 38.18 13.48 -40.30
N LEU A 5 36.94 13.81 -40.67
CA LEU A 5 35.82 13.91 -39.74
C LEU A 5 35.39 12.49 -39.32
N LEU A 6 35.82 12.08 -38.13
CA LEU A 6 35.28 10.91 -37.44
C LEU A 6 33.84 11.23 -36.99
N PHE A 7 32.87 10.76 -37.77
CA PHE A 7 31.48 10.68 -37.32
C PHE A 7 31.38 9.61 -36.23
N VAL A 8 31.42 10.04 -34.97
CA VAL A 8 30.99 9.22 -33.84
C VAL A 8 29.47 9.17 -33.89
N LEU A 9 28.91 8.09 -34.45
CA LEU A 9 27.49 7.80 -34.34
C LEU A 9 27.16 7.64 -32.85
N PRO A 10 26.21 8.40 -32.28
CA PRO A 10 25.72 8.11 -30.94
C PRO A 10 25.00 6.76 -31.00
N SER A 11 25.63 5.73 -30.46
CA SER A 11 24.94 4.49 -30.13
C SER A 11 23.91 4.82 -29.05
N THR A 12 22.68 5.10 -29.46
CA THR A 12 21.55 5.07 -28.54
C THR A 12 21.37 3.62 -28.11
N PHE A 13 22.07 3.25 -27.04
CA PHE A 13 21.81 2.02 -26.31
C PHE A 13 20.38 2.17 -25.77
N ALA A 14 19.40 1.67 -26.50
CA ALA A 14 18.04 1.58 -26.00
C ALA A 14 18.11 0.65 -24.79
N HIS A 15 18.07 1.21 -23.59
CA HIS A 15 17.95 0.45 -22.36
C HIS A 15 16.56 -0.16 -22.37
N VAL A 16 16.44 -1.37 -22.91
CA VAL A 16 15.17 -2.08 -22.96
C VAL A 16 14.93 -2.63 -21.56
N ASP A 17 14.12 -1.92 -20.79
CA ASP A 17 13.80 -2.27 -19.41
C ASP A 17 13.13 -3.64 -19.35
N ASN A 18 13.51 -4.43 -18.34
CA ASN A 18 12.86 -5.71 -18.07
C ASN A 18 11.53 -5.47 -17.32
N TYR A 19 10.63 -6.44 -17.39
CA TYR A 19 9.32 -6.37 -16.73
C TYR A 19 8.81 -7.78 -16.40
N ILE A 20 7.84 -7.84 -15.49
CA ILE A 20 7.15 -9.07 -15.08
C ILE A 20 6.08 -9.41 -16.12
N VAL A 21 6.08 -10.64 -16.60
CA VAL A 21 5.14 -11.16 -17.60
C VAL A 21 4.02 -11.90 -16.87
N GLY A 22 2.80 -11.36 -16.96
CA GLY A 22 1.63 -11.95 -16.34
C GLY A 22 1.61 -11.83 -14.81
N GLU A 23 0.76 -12.64 -14.17
CA GLU A 23 0.65 -12.70 -12.72
C GLU A 23 1.68 -13.69 -12.14
N PRO A 24 2.45 -13.31 -11.11
CA PRO A 24 3.36 -14.23 -10.43
C PRO A 24 2.62 -15.39 -9.76
N LYS A 25 3.30 -16.53 -9.67
CA LYS A 25 2.74 -17.71 -8.99
C LYS A 25 3.12 -17.68 -7.51
N VAL A 26 2.12 -17.82 -6.65
CA VAL A 26 2.30 -17.96 -5.20
C VAL A 26 2.22 -19.44 -4.83
N LEU A 27 3.20 -19.91 -4.06
CA LEU A 27 3.32 -21.28 -3.56
C LEU A 27 3.24 -21.24 -2.03
N CYS A 28 2.16 -21.76 -1.47
CA CYS A 28 1.95 -21.84 -0.02
C CYS A 28 2.29 -23.28 0.43
N GLU A 29 3.52 -23.49 0.90
CA GLU A 29 4.00 -24.75 1.45
C GLU A 29 3.73 -24.82 2.97
N GLU A 30 3.87 -25.99 3.60
CA GLU A 30 3.54 -26.20 5.02
C GLU A 30 4.29 -25.27 5.98
N SER A 31 5.56 -24.96 5.69
CA SER A 31 6.44 -24.11 6.51
C SER A 31 6.88 -22.82 5.84
N ASP A 32 6.62 -22.67 4.54
CA ASP A 32 7.20 -21.60 3.71
C ASP A 32 6.20 -21.02 2.72
N LEU A 33 6.38 -19.75 2.40
CA LEU A 33 5.67 -19.03 1.35
C LEU A 33 6.68 -18.66 0.27
N ALA A 34 6.42 -19.06 -0.97
CA ALA A 34 7.27 -18.72 -2.10
C ALA A 34 6.51 -17.94 -3.19
N LEU A 35 7.22 -17.01 -3.81
CA LEU A 35 6.79 -16.22 -4.95
C LEU A 35 7.68 -16.54 -6.13
N ASP A 36 7.09 -16.99 -7.24
CA ASP A 36 7.78 -17.27 -8.49
C ASP A 36 7.37 -16.25 -9.56
N VAL A 37 8.33 -15.47 -10.06
CA VAL A 37 8.09 -14.40 -11.02
C VAL A 37 8.62 -14.75 -12.39
N VAL A 38 7.76 -14.61 -13.41
CA VAL A 38 8.17 -14.75 -14.81
C VAL A 38 8.51 -13.37 -15.35
N THR A 39 9.68 -13.23 -15.97
CA THR A 39 10.17 -11.95 -16.50
C THR A 39 10.52 -12.10 -17.97
N ALA A 40 10.41 -11.00 -18.73
CA ALA A 40 10.62 -11.03 -20.19
C ALA A 40 12.08 -11.32 -20.57
N LYS A 41 13.02 -10.99 -19.68
CA LYS A 41 14.46 -11.26 -19.78
C LYS A 41 14.95 -11.86 -18.46
N PRO A 42 16.13 -12.52 -18.43
CA PRO A 42 16.69 -13.06 -17.19
C PRO A 42 16.65 -12.04 -16.05
N PHE A 43 16.06 -12.44 -14.92
CA PHE A 43 15.86 -11.54 -13.79
C PHE A 43 17.22 -11.16 -13.20
N ARG A 44 17.47 -9.85 -13.10
CA ARG A 44 18.61 -9.27 -12.43
C ARG A 44 18.11 -8.19 -11.52
N GLY A 45 18.28 -8.34 -10.21
CA GLY A 45 17.65 -7.45 -9.25
C GLY A 45 17.51 -8.06 -7.87
N ASN A 46 16.54 -7.57 -7.12
CA ASN A 46 16.31 -7.97 -5.73
C ASN A 46 14.83 -8.25 -5.50
N ILE A 47 14.54 -9.29 -4.72
CA ILE A 47 13.20 -9.52 -4.17
C ILE A 47 13.31 -9.38 -2.66
N PHE A 48 12.47 -8.55 -2.05
CA PHE A 48 12.53 -8.29 -0.62
C PHE A 48 11.17 -7.95 -0.04
N VAL A 49 11.05 -8.09 1.28
CA VAL A 49 9.85 -7.74 2.02
C VAL A 49 9.74 -6.22 2.20
N LYS A 50 8.55 -5.64 1.97
CA LYS A 50 8.25 -4.22 2.24
C LYS A 50 8.65 -3.87 3.68
N GLY A 51 9.44 -2.81 3.86
CA GLY A 51 9.94 -2.38 5.17
C GLY A 51 11.19 -3.11 5.69
N ARG A 52 11.55 -4.28 5.15
CA ARG A 52 12.67 -5.10 5.64
C ARG A 52 13.79 -5.33 4.62
N ALA A 53 13.93 -4.42 3.66
CA ALA A 53 14.93 -4.52 2.59
C ALA A 53 16.40 -4.52 3.10
N LYS A 54 16.63 -3.96 4.30
CA LYS A 54 17.97 -3.92 4.92
C LYS A 54 18.36 -5.25 5.57
N GLU A 55 17.39 -6.10 5.91
CA GLU A 55 17.63 -7.39 6.56
C GLU A 55 18.04 -8.43 5.52
N PRO A 56 19.25 -9.04 5.62
CA PRO A 56 19.70 -10.04 4.65
C PRO A 56 18.80 -11.28 4.60
N ALA A 57 18.14 -11.64 5.71
CA ALA A 57 17.21 -12.76 5.78
C ALA A 57 15.90 -12.50 5.00
N CYS A 58 15.54 -11.23 4.79
CA CYS A 58 14.29 -10.81 4.15
C CYS A 58 14.49 -10.26 2.73
N ARG A 59 15.69 -10.46 2.18
CA ARG A 59 16.10 -9.99 0.85
C ARG A 59 16.89 -11.08 0.13
N SER A 60 16.55 -11.31 -1.13
CA SER A 60 17.35 -12.11 -2.05
C SER A 60 17.80 -11.27 -3.23
N SER A 61 19.07 -11.39 -3.59
CA SER A 61 19.68 -10.71 -4.73
C SER A 61 20.01 -11.70 -5.82
N TYR A 62 19.62 -11.39 -7.04
CA TYR A 62 19.70 -12.26 -8.20
C TYR A 62 20.58 -11.55 -9.24
N ALA A 63 21.84 -11.96 -9.32
CA ALA A 63 22.82 -11.39 -10.25
C ALA A 63 23.17 -12.35 -11.40
N THR A 64 23.24 -13.65 -11.12
CA THR A 64 23.75 -14.69 -12.01
C THR A 64 22.92 -15.97 -12.06
N ASN A 65 22.02 -16.18 -11.10
CA ASN A 65 21.22 -17.40 -11.02
C ASN A 65 19.95 -17.23 -11.85
N SER A 66 19.60 -18.25 -12.63
CA SER A 66 18.36 -18.32 -13.41
C SER A 66 17.11 -18.58 -12.56
N SER A 67 17.21 -18.51 -11.23
CA SER A 67 16.05 -18.62 -10.36
C SER A 67 15.40 -17.25 -10.22
N ASN A 68 14.10 -17.22 -10.43
CA ASN A 68 13.27 -16.04 -10.22
C ASN A 68 12.29 -16.26 -9.04
N SER A 69 12.62 -17.22 -8.18
CA SER A 69 11.79 -17.61 -7.04
C SER A 69 12.36 -17.07 -5.74
N TYR A 70 11.51 -16.44 -4.93
CA TYR A 70 11.81 -15.99 -3.58
C TYR A 70 11.01 -16.82 -2.59
N SER A 71 11.66 -17.35 -1.54
CA SER A 71 11.02 -18.16 -0.50
C SER A 71 11.26 -17.55 0.88
N LEU A 72 10.22 -17.55 1.71
CA LEU A 72 10.22 -17.00 3.05
C LEU A 72 9.50 -17.95 4.01
N SER A 73 10.16 -18.34 5.09
CA SER A 73 9.53 -19.17 6.13
C SER A 73 8.42 -18.42 6.87
N LEU A 74 7.35 -19.14 7.19
CA LEU A 74 6.17 -18.57 7.83
C LEU A 74 6.51 -17.92 9.18
N GLY A 75 5.95 -16.74 9.44
CA GLY A 75 6.15 -15.99 10.68
C GLY A 75 7.43 -15.14 10.76
N ASN A 76 8.31 -15.22 9.76
CA ASN A 76 9.51 -14.38 9.69
C ASN A 76 9.26 -13.09 8.89
N CYS A 77 10.22 -12.16 8.95
CA CYS A 77 10.20 -10.92 8.16
C CYS A 77 8.92 -10.09 8.31
N GLY A 78 8.33 -10.04 9.51
CA GLY A 78 7.13 -9.25 9.77
C GLY A 78 5.88 -9.74 9.03
N MET A 79 5.84 -11.02 8.65
CA MET A 79 4.66 -11.65 8.07
C MET A 79 3.46 -11.57 9.01
N GLN A 80 2.37 -10.97 8.53
CA GLN A 80 1.16 -10.79 9.31
C GLN A 80 0.41 -12.13 9.39
N ARG A 81 0.07 -12.53 10.61
CA ARG A 81 -0.69 -13.76 10.89
C ARG A 81 -2.10 -13.39 11.36
N LEU A 82 -3.12 -13.73 10.58
CA LEU A 82 -4.53 -13.51 10.93
C LEU A 82 -5.26 -14.83 11.09
N ARG A 83 -5.87 -15.09 12.25
CA ARG A 83 -6.69 -16.30 12.44
C ARG A 83 -8.04 -16.12 11.75
N SER A 84 -8.48 -17.15 11.04
CA SER A 84 -9.80 -17.25 10.44
C SER A 84 -10.58 -18.35 11.16
N VAL A 85 -11.78 -18.02 11.61
CA VAL A 85 -12.66 -19.02 12.23
C VAL A 85 -13.52 -19.70 11.16
N ASN A 86 -13.78 -19.03 10.02
CA ASN A 86 -14.53 -19.58 8.90
C ASN A 86 -13.97 -19.18 7.52
N PRO A 87 -13.37 -20.11 6.76
CA PRO A 87 -12.97 -21.46 7.18
C PRO A 87 -11.96 -21.40 8.34
N ARG A 88 -11.98 -22.43 9.21
CA ARG A 88 -11.07 -22.51 10.37
C ARG A 88 -9.63 -22.67 9.88
N GLY A 89 -8.77 -21.75 10.24
CA GLY A 89 -7.40 -21.71 9.75
C GLY A 89 -6.69 -20.40 10.04
N VAL A 90 -5.61 -20.16 9.33
CA VAL A 90 -4.76 -18.99 9.53
C VAL A 90 -4.33 -18.43 8.17
N TYR A 91 -4.52 -17.12 7.98
CA TYR A 91 -3.92 -16.38 6.90
C TYR A 91 -2.52 -15.91 7.28
N PHE A 92 -1.57 -16.13 6.38
CA PHE A 92 -0.27 -15.49 6.41
C PHE A 92 -0.19 -14.50 5.25
N ILE A 93 0.07 -13.23 5.59
CA ILE A 93 0.03 -12.10 4.67
C ILE A 93 1.37 -11.40 4.67
N ILE A 94 1.89 -11.12 3.48
CA ILE A 94 3.15 -10.40 3.31
C ILE A 94 3.14 -9.57 2.03
N THR A 95 3.84 -8.43 2.04
CA THR A 95 4.02 -7.62 0.83
C THR A 95 5.45 -7.76 0.32
N LEU A 96 5.61 -8.33 -0.87
CA LEU A 96 6.89 -8.55 -1.53
C LEU A 96 7.13 -7.52 -2.63
N ILE A 97 8.32 -6.93 -2.66
CA ILE A 97 8.74 -5.97 -3.68
C ILE A 97 9.76 -6.66 -4.59
N VAL A 98 9.44 -6.70 -5.89
CA VAL A 98 10.33 -7.17 -6.94
C VAL A 98 10.96 -5.94 -7.60
N SER A 99 12.27 -5.81 -7.42
CA SER A 99 13.06 -4.71 -7.95
C SER A 99 14.01 -5.18 -9.03
N PHE A 100 14.04 -4.48 -10.17
CA PHE A 100 14.96 -4.76 -11.28
C PHE A 100 16.31 -4.03 -11.14
N HIS A 101 16.51 -3.25 -10.08
CA HIS A 101 17.77 -2.53 -9.87
C HIS A 101 18.75 -3.38 -9.06
N PRO A 102 19.98 -3.65 -9.55
CA PRO A 102 20.96 -4.48 -8.85
C PRO A 102 21.34 -3.96 -7.45
N SER A 103 21.43 -2.63 -7.31
CA SER A 103 21.73 -1.97 -6.02
C SER A 103 20.56 -1.95 -5.02
N GLY A 104 19.39 -2.52 -5.36
CA GLY A 104 18.23 -2.59 -4.45
C GLY A 104 17.41 -1.30 -4.36
N PHE A 105 17.53 -0.41 -5.34
CA PHE A 105 16.69 0.79 -5.44
C PHE A 105 15.34 0.49 -6.05
N ILE A 106 14.29 1.16 -5.56
CA ILE A 106 12.97 1.07 -6.15
C ILE A 106 12.89 1.92 -7.42
N THR A 107 12.52 1.32 -8.54
CA THR A 107 12.41 1.98 -9.86
C THR A 107 10.98 1.93 -10.41
N LYS A 108 10.72 2.63 -11.53
CA LYS A 108 9.41 2.67 -12.20
C LYS A 108 8.87 1.27 -12.60
N ASN A 109 9.78 0.34 -12.87
CA ASN A 109 9.43 -1.00 -13.34
C ASN A 109 9.23 -2.00 -12.20
N ASP A 110 9.46 -1.56 -10.97
CA ASP A 110 9.32 -2.41 -9.80
C ASP A 110 7.84 -2.61 -9.46
N ARG A 111 7.55 -3.74 -8.82
CA ARG A 111 6.19 -4.15 -8.48
C ARG A 111 6.13 -4.67 -7.06
N ALA A 112 5.06 -4.29 -6.36
CA ALA A 112 4.75 -4.80 -5.04
C ALA A 112 3.57 -5.78 -5.14
N PHE A 113 3.70 -6.94 -4.52
CA PHE A 113 2.69 -8.00 -4.50
C PHE A 113 2.24 -8.23 -3.07
N HIS A 114 0.95 -8.02 -2.81
CA HIS A 114 0.34 -8.31 -1.53
C HIS A 114 -0.13 -9.77 -1.52
N VAL A 115 0.72 -10.65 -0.98
CA VAL A 115 0.52 -12.10 -1.02
C VAL A 115 -0.23 -12.55 0.23
N LYS A 116 -1.26 -13.40 0.04
CA LYS A 116 -2.09 -13.96 1.12
C LYS A 116 -2.25 -15.46 0.92
N CYS A 117 -1.64 -16.24 1.82
CA CYS A 117 -1.80 -17.69 1.89
C CYS A 117 -2.77 -18.06 3.01
N PHE A 118 -3.62 -19.06 2.77
CA PHE A 118 -4.56 -19.56 3.77
C PHE A 118 -4.23 -21.02 4.13
N TYR A 119 -4.07 -21.28 5.42
CA TYR A 119 -3.77 -22.60 5.96
C TYR A 119 -4.93 -23.07 6.80
N THR A 120 -5.68 -24.05 6.29
CA THR A 120 -6.80 -24.68 7.02
C THR A 120 -6.29 -25.50 8.20
N GLU A 121 -6.89 -25.32 9.37
CA GLU A 121 -6.68 -26.22 10.51
C GLU A 121 -7.46 -27.52 10.20
N ARG A 122 -6.76 -28.62 9.94
CA ARG A 122 -7.42 -29.90 9.65
C ARG A 122 -7.92 -30.52 10.96
N ASP A 123 -9.23 -30.59 11.15
CA ASP A 123 -9.86 -31.58 12.04
C ASP A 123 -9.91 -32.94 11.31
N GLY A 124 -8.74 -33.51 11.04
CA GLY A 124 -8.64 -34.80 10.38
C GLY A 124 -8.88 -35.93 11.37
N ILE A 125 -10.10 -36.46 11.45
CA ILE A 125 -10.31 -37.79 12.05
C ILE A 125 -9.58 -38.78 11.13
N VAL A 126 -8.45 -39.31 11.59
CA VAL A 126 -7.76 -40.41 10.91
C VAL A 126 -8.64 -41.65 11.04
N THR A 127 -9.57 -41.84 10.11
CA THR A 127 -10.36 -43.06 10.06
C THR A 127 -9.47 -44.20 9.58
N ALA A 128 -8.86 -44.91 10.53
CA ALA A 128 -8.33 -46.24 10.27
C ALA A 128 -9.50 -47.13 9.82
N ALA A 129 -9.38 -47.72 8.64
CA ALA A 129 -10.43 -48.55 8.07
C ALA A 129 -10.57 -49.87 8.86
N ILE A 130 -11.38 -49.86 9.91
CA ILE A 130 -11.93 -51.08 10.52
C ILE A 130 -13.36 -51.20 10.03
N LYS A 131 -13.55 -52.15 9.11
CA LYS A 131 -14.84 -52.47 8.50
C LYS A 131 -15.71 -53.21 9.52
N VAL A 132 -16.70 -52.54 10.08
CA VAL A 132 -17.84 -53.18 10.74
C VAL A 132 -19.10 -52.46 10.30
N SER A 133 -20.05 -53.23 9.77
CA SER A 133 -21.33 -52.74 9.27
C SER A 133 -22.17 -52.19 10.43
N ALA A 134 -22.26 -50.86 10.53
CA ALA A 134 -23.28 -50.18 11.32
C ALA A 134 -24.18 -49.39 10.36
N LEU A 135 -25.49 -49.33 10.67
CA LEU A 135 -26.45 -48.50 9.96
C LEU A 135 -25.88 -47.07 9.86
N SER A 136 -25.67 -46.59 8.64
CA SER A 136 -25.15 -45.24 8.41
C SER A 136 -26.22 -44.23 8.83
N PRO A 137 -26.00 -43.43 9.89
CA PRO A 137 -26.91 -42.33 10.18
C PRO A 137 -26.89 -41.37 9.00
N THR A 138 -28.07 -40.89 8.59
CA THR A 138 -28.14 -39.76 7.66
C THR A 138 -27.64 -38.54 8.41
N GLU A 139 -26.44 -38.07 8.06
CA GLU A 139 -25.88 -36.81 8.57
C GLU A 139 -26.81 -35.66 8.17
N LEU A 140 -27.65 -35.21 9.11
CA LEU A 140 -28.40 -33.97 8.98
C LEU A 140 -27.47 -32.83 9.43
N SER A 141 -26.64 -32.35 8.50
CA SER A 141 -25.74 -31.21 8.74
C SER A 141 -26.52 -29.91 8.60
N ASP A 142 -26.85 -29.28 9.72
CA ASP A 142 -27.20 -27.85 9.75
C ASP A 142 -25.88 -27.08 9.74
N GLU A 143 -25.46 -26.63 8.56
CA GLU A 143 -24.24 -25.83 8.40
C GLU A 143 -24.43 -24.48 9.09
N LEU A 144 -24.02 -24.38 10.36
CA LEU A 144 -23.99 -23.13 11.09
C LEU A 144 -23.06 -22.15 10.35
N ARG A 145 -23.65 -21.21 9.60
CA ARG A 145 -22.89 -20.19 8.87
C ARG A 145 -22.22 -19.26 9.89
N MET A 146 -20.93 -19.47 10.10
CA MET A 146 -20.18 -18.67 11.06
C MET A 146 -20.19 -17.18 10.67
N PRO A 147 -20.29 -16.29 11.66
CA PRO A 147 -20.42 -14.85 11.47
C PRO A 147 -19.15 -14.23 10.89
N SER A 148 -19.30 -13.31 9.96
CA SER A 148 -18.20 -12.52 9.39
C SER A 148 -18.14 -11.15 10.06
N CYS A 149 -16.98 -10.77 10.59
CA CYS A 149 -16.77 -9.44 11.17
C CYS A 149 -15.78 -8.62 10.34
N GLU A 150 -16.05 -7.32 10.23
CA GLU A 150 -15.23 -6.34 9.52
C GLU A 150 -14.97 -5.15 10.45
N TYR A 151 -13.75 -4.62 10.34
CA TYR A 151 -13.33 -3.40 11.02
C TYR A 151 -12.84 -2.38 10.00
N SER A 152 -13.49 -1.21 9.99
CA SER A 152 -13.19 -0.11 9.08
C SER A 152 -13.09 1.21 9.83
N VAL A 153 -12.29 2.13 9.30
CA VAL A 153 -12.23 3.52 9.76
C VAL A 153 -12.74 4.41 8.64
N ARG A 154 -13.63 5.35 8.95
CA ARG A 154 -14.42 6.13 7.97
C ARG A 154 -14.34 7.63 8.22
N HIS A 155 -14.38 8.40 7.14
CA HIS A 155 -14.45 9.87 7.15
C HIS A 155 -15.86 10.36 7.48
N ASP A 156 -15.97 11.49 8.17
CA ASP A 156 -17.17 12.30 8.44
C ASP A 156 -18.32 11.63 9.23
N SER A 157 -18.56 10.33 9.06
CA SER A 157 -19.63 9.59 9.72
C SER A 157 -19.38 8.07 9.74
N ILE A 158 -20.19 7.36 10.54
CA ILE A 158 -20.21 5.89 10.65
C ILE A 158 -20.52 5.19 9.31
N ASN A 159 -21.19 5.89 8.38
CA ASN A 159 -21.53 5.37 7.05
C ASN A 159 -20.69 6.03 5.94
N GLY A 160 -19.71 6.85 6.29
CA GLY A 160 -18.85 7.55 5.34
C GLY A 160 -17.90 6.61 4.58
N PRO A 161 -17.13 7.16 3.64
CA PRO A 161 -16.15 6.38 2.89
C PRO A 161 -15.02 5.91 3.79
N GLN A 162 -14.47 4.74 3.49
CA GLN A 162 -13.33 4.20 4.23
C GLN A 162 -12.06 5.01 3.97
N ILE A 163 -11.32 5.27 5.03
CA ILE A 163 -10.10 6.08 5.00
C ILE A 163 -8.96 5.30 4.36
N LYS A 164 -8.18 6.01 3.54
CA LYS A 164 -6.86 5.59 3.06
C LYS A 164 -5.77 6.55 3.51
N PHE A 165 -6.12 7.84 3.56
CA PHE A 165 -5.27 8.95 3.95
C PHE A 165 -6.03 9.87 4.90
N ALA A 166 -5.37 10.36 5.93
CA ALA A 166 -5.92 11.35 6.85
C ALA A 166 -4.81 12.24 7.43
N ASN A 167 -5.17 13.44 7.88
CA ASN A 167 -4.25 14.34 8.58
C ASN A 167 -4.37 14.18 10.10
N VAL A 168 -3.26 14.37 10.83
CA VAL A 168 -3.30 14.39 12.30
C VAL A 168 -4.33 15.42 12.80
N GLY A 169 -5.17 15.01 13.74
CA GLY A 169 -6.23 15.81 14.33
C GLY A 169 -7.59 15.73 13.62
N GLU A 170 -7.66 15.17 12.40
CA GLU A 170 -8.94 14.95 11.72
C GLU A 170 -9.84 14.02 12.54
N THR A 171 -11.15 14.28 12.48
CA THR A 171 -12.14 13.46 13.20
C THR A 171 -12.57 12.30 12.30
N VAL A 172 -12.42 11.07 12.80
CA VAL A 172 -12.74 9.86 12.06
C VAL A 172 -13.61 8.92 12.90
N PHE A 173 -14.23 7.95 12.26
CA PHE A 173 -15.15 7.02 12.89
C PHE A 173 -14.66 5.58 12.70
N HIS A 174 -14.33 4.93 13.81
CA HIS A 174 -14.06 3.50 13.87
C HIS A 174 -15.38 2.75 13.88
N VAL A 175 -15.51 1.73 13.03
CA VAL A 175 -16.75 0.99 12.83
C VAL A 175 -16.46 -0.50 12.76
N TRP A 176 -17.01 -1.24 13.70
CA TRP A 176 -17.02 -2.70 13.75
C TRP A 176 -18.40 -3.20 13.35
N LYS A 177 -18.46 -4.15 12.42
CA LYS A 177 -19.71 -4.76 11.95
C LYS A 177 -19.53 -6.26 11.83
N CYS A 178 -20.41 -7.02 12.45
CA CYS A 178 -20.49 -8.46 12.30
C CYS A 178 -21.80 -8.87 11.61
N SER A 179 -21.79 -9.98 10.88
CA SER A 179 -23.00 -10.66 10.40
C SER A 179 -23.37 -11.79 11.37
N GLY A 180 -24.64 -12.21 11.43
CA GLY A 180 -25.06 -13.33 12.28
C GLY A 180 -26.38 -13.09 12.99
N ILE A 181 -27.31 -14.03 12.82
CA ILE A 181 -28.65 -13.97 13.43
C ILE A 181 -28.57 -14.57 14.85
N GLY A 182 -29.25 -13.97 15.82
CA GLY A 182 -29.27 -14.48 17.20
C GLY A 182 -27.95 -14.31 17.97
N MET A 183 -26.95 -13.65 17.37
CA MET A 183 -25.65 -13.37 18.00
C MET A 183 -25.50 -11.89 18.36
N GLY A 184 -24.60 -11.59 19.28
CA GLY A 184 -24.11 -10.25 19.62
C GLY A 184 -22.57 -10.26 19.59
N MET A 185 -21.98 -9.08 19.39
CA MET A 185 -20.52 -8.91 19.36
C MET A 185 -20.04 -8.01 20.50
N LEU A 186 -18.81 -8.25 20.96
CA LEU A 186 -18.10 -7.41 21.92
C LEU A 186 -16.72 -7.11 21.36
N VAL A 187 -16.37 -5.84 21.27
CA VAL A 187 -14.99 -5.42 21.00
C VAL A 187 -14.20 -5.60 22.30
N LYS A 188 -13.42 -6.68 22.37
CA LYS A 188 -12.79 -7.14 23.62
C LYS A 188 -11.51 -6.39 23.94
N LYS A 189 -10.65 -6.20 22.95
CA LYS A 189 -9.41 -5.43 23.05
C LYS A 189 -8.98 -4.97 21.67
N CYS A 190 -8.28 -3.84 21.60
CA CYS A 190 -7.76 -3.27 20.36
C CYS A 190 -6.39 -2.68 20.59
N PHE A 191 -5.52 -2.85 19.60
CA PHE A 191 -4.21 -2.24 19.57
C PHE A 191 -3.96 -1.56 18.24
N VAL A 192 -3.16 -0.50 18.29
CA VAL A 192 -2.61 0.19 17.13
C VAL A 192 -1.13 -0.14 17.03
N THR A 193 -0.64 -0.31 15.79
CA THR A 193 0.77 -0.58 15.48
C THR A 193 1.15 0.14 14.19
N ASP A 194 2.42 0.51 14.05
CA ASP A 194 2.99 1.04 12.81
C ASP A 194 3.53 -0.05 11.87
N GLY A 195 3.46 -1.32 12.28
CA GLY A 195 3.98 -2.48 11.55
C GLY A 195 5.39 -2.90 11.97
N ASP A 196 6.06 -2.16 12.86
CA ASP A 196 7.41 -2.50 13.36
C ASP A 196 7.37 -3.28 14.69
N GLY A 197 6.18 -3.72 15.10
CA GLY A 197 5.96 -4.66 16.21
C GLY A 197 5.63 -4.00 17.55
N GLU A 198 5.80 -2.69 17.69
CA GLU A 198 5.28 -1.96 18.84
C GLU A 198 3.75 -1.89 18.77
N GLN A 199 3.08 -2.20 19.89
CA GLN A 199 1.62 -2.23 20.00
C GLN A 199 1.18 -1.33 21.15
N HIS A 200 0.31 -0.35 20.85
CA HIS A 200 -0.32 0.49 21.86
C HIS A 200 -1.78 0.11 22.02
N ALA A 201 -2.22 -0.21 23.23
CA ALA A 201 -3.59 -0.62 23.50
C ALA A 201 -4.52 0.60 23.54
N VAL A 202 -5.52 0.63 22.65
CA VAL A 202 -6.58 1.66 22.61
C VAL A 202 -7.88 1.16 23.28
N ILE A 203 -8.02 -0.16 23.43
CA ILE A 203 -9.08 -0.81 24.22
C ILE A 203 -8.41 -1.98 24.96
N ASP A 204 -8.59 -2.06 26.28
CA ASP A 204 -7.90 -3.04 27.14
C ASP A 204 -8.74 -4.30 27.38
N PHE A 205 -8.08 -5.41 27.72
CA PHE A 205 -8.71 -6.71 27.99
C PHE A 205 -9.57 -6.70 29.27
N ASP A 206 -9.10 -6.02 30.32
CA ASP A 206 -9.73 -5.99 31.64
C ASP A 206 -10.90 -4.99 31.73
N GLY A 207 -11.05 -4.13 30.73
CA GLY A 207 -12.17 -3.21 30.59
C GLY A 207 -12.39 -2.93 29.11
N GLN A 208 -13.48 -3.48 28.55
CA GLN A 208 -13.87 -3.41 27.14
C GLN A 208 -14.30 -1.99 26.69
N CYS A 209 -13.63 -0.99 27.23
CA CYS A 209 -13.84 0.45 27.12
C CYS A 209 -12.55 1.08 26.59
N SER A 210 -12.64 2.32 26.11
CA SER A 210 -11.46 3.02 25.64
C SER A 210 -10.41 3.20 26.76
N THR A 211 -9.14 3.00 26.45
CA THR A 211 -8.03 3.25 27.39
C THR A 211 -7.71 4.73 27.52
N ASP A 212 -7.92 5.48 26.44
CA ASP A 212 -7.62 6.90 26.33
C ASP A 212 -8.68 7.60 25.46
N SER A 213 -9.52 8.40 26.12
CA SER A 213 -10.58 9.18 25.46
C SER A 213 -10.06 10.27 24.53
N PHE A 214 -8.78 10.65 24.61
CA PHE A 214 -8.17 11.57 23.64
C PHE A 214 -7.85 10.87 22.31
N LEU A 215 -7.58 9.57 22.35
CA LEU A 215 -7.24 8.78 21.16
C LEU A 215 -8.47 8.10 20.55
N LEU A 216 -9.39 7.61 21.39
CA LEU A 216 -10.60 6.91 20.96
C LEU A 216 -11.72 7.18 21.96
N ASP A 217 -12.87 7.65 21.50
CA ASP A 217 -14.06 7.80 22.34
C ASP A 217 -14.59 6.42 22.79
N GLU A 218 -15.46 6.43 23.79
CA GLU A 218 -16.15 5.21 24.23
C GLU A 218 -17.01 4.61 23.11
N LEU A 219 -17.03 3.29 23.05
CA LEU A 219 -17.72 2.54 22.00
C LEU A 219 -19.23 2.59 22.21
N THR A 220 -19.95 2.99 21.16
CA THR A 220 -21.41 2.96 21.10
C THR A 220 -21.86 1.79 20.26
N TYR A 221 -22.61 0.87 20.86
CA TYR A 221 -23.21 -0.29 20.19
C TYR A 221 -24.60 0.08 19.68
N ASP A 222 -24.99 -0.48 18.53
CA ASP A 222 -26.38 -0.36 18.07
C ASP A 222 -27.33 -1.26 18.90
N ASP A 223 -28.64 -1.07 18.69
CA ASP A 223 -29.69 -1.86 19.36
C ASP A 223 -29.58 -3.36 19.08
N SER A 224 -29.04 -3.72 17.90
CA SER A 224 -28.81 -5.09 17.49
C SER A 224 -27.52 -5.66 18.07
N THR A 225 -26.70 -4.90 18.79
CA THR A 225 -25.38 -5.31 19.33
C THR A 225 -24.47 -6.06 18.33
N MET A 226 -24.70 -5.90 17.03
CA MET A 226 -23.92 -6.50 15.94
C MET A 226 -23.13 -5.44 15.15
N SER A 227 -23.33 -4.18 15.49
CA SER A 227 -22.45 -3.10 15.09
C SER A 227 -22.09 -2.22 16.28
N ALA A 228 -20.88 -1.67 16.23
CA ALA A 228 -20.35 -0.75 17.22
C ALA A 228 -19.53 0.30 16.50
N HIS A 229 -19.49 1.49 17.06
CA HIS A 229 -18.69 2.58 16.53
C HIS A 229 -18.11 3.45 17.63
N ALA A 230 -17.00 4.11 17.33
CA ALA A 230 -16.36 5.09 18.18
C ALA A 230 -15.80 6.21 17.32
N ARG A 231 -15.88 7.44 17.82
CA ARG A 231 -15.21 8.59 17.20
C ARG A 231 -13.78 8.66 17.71
N SER A 232 -12.85 9.09 16.89
CA SER A 232 -11.47 9.36 17.29
C SER A 232 -10.92 10.58 16.57
N HIS A 233 -9.85 11.12 17.13
CA HIS A 233 -8.98 12.07 16.44
C HIS A 233 -7.77 11.33 15.89
N VAL A 234 -7.45 11.55 14.63
CA VAL A 234 -6.31 10.88 13.98
C VAL A 234 -5.01 11.27 14.68
N PHE A 235 -4.23 10.26 15.03
CA PHE A 235 -2.91 10.41 15.65
C PHE A 235 -1.89 9.59 14.86
N LYS A 236 -0.60 9.73 15.17
CA LYS A 236 0.48 8.90 14.60
C LYS A 236 1.65 8.75 15.58
N TYR A 237 2.49 7.75 15.35
CA TYR A 237 3.80 7.68 15.98
C TYR A 237 4.72 8.76 15.41
N ALA A 238 5.69 9.23 16.20
CA ALA A 238 6.60 10.30 15.77
C ALA A 238 7.32 9.93 14.46
N ASP A 239 7.82 8.69 14.39
CA ASP A 239 8.69 8.20 13.31
C ASP A 239 7.96 7.39 12.22
N SER A 240 6.63 7.27 12.30
CA SER A 240 5.84 6.53 11.31
C SER A 240 4.62 7.31 10.83
N ASN A 241 4.37 7.21 9.53
CA ASN A 241 3.20 7.78 8.86
C ASN A 241 2.19 6.70 8.46
N GLN A 242 2.34 5.48 8.96
CA GLN A 242 1.43 4.36 8.69
C GLN A 242 0.91 3.77 10.00
N LEU A 243 -0.39 3.51 10.06
CA LEU A 243 -1.04 2.86 11.21
C LEU A 243 -1.90 1.67 10.78
N TYR A 244 -1.91 0.65 11.64
CA TYR A 244 -2.76 -0.51 11.55
C TYR A 244 -3.46 -0.71 12.89
N PHE A 245 -4.79 -0.82 12.85
CA PHE A 245 -5.57 -1.16 14.03
C PHE A 245 -5.99 -2.62 13.94
N THR A 246 -5.82 -3.35 15.04
CA THR A 246 -6.27 -4.74 15.16
C THR A 246 -7.04 -4.92 16.45
N CYS A 247 -8.21 -5.55 16.34
CA CYS A 247 -9.14 -5.76 17.43
C CYS A 247 -9.51 -7.23 17.53
N GLN A 248 -9.67 -7.70 18.76
CA GLN A 248 -10.26 -9.00 19.04
C GLN A 248 -11.75 -8.81 19.33
N ILE A 249 -12.60 -9.49 18.56
CA ILE A 249 -14.05 -9.52 18.71
C ILE A 249 -14.45 -10.82 19.39
N GLU A 250 -15.25 -10.72 20.45
CA GLU A 250 -15.88 -11.86 21.11
C GLU A 250 -17.36 -11.92 20.73
N LEU A 251 -17.81 -13.09 20.27
CA LEU A 251 -19.19 -13.33 19.85
C LEU A 251 -19.94 -14.15 20.89
N CYS A 252 -21.18 -13.77 21.15
CA CYS A 252 -22.06 -14.39 22.14
C CYS A 252 -23.43 -14.69 21.52
N HIS A 253 -24.12 -15.74 22.01
CA HIS A 253 -25.50 -16.03 21.62
C HIS A 253 -26.47 -15.24 22.50
N LYS A 254 -27.36 -14.46 21.88
CA LYS A 254 -28.40 -13.69 22.56
C LYS A 254 -29.49 -14.58 23.13
N ASP A 255 -29.92 -15.56 22.35
CA ASP A 255 -31.02 -16.46 22.72
C ASP A 255 -30.68 -17.32 23.95
N MET A 256 -29.38 -17.55 24.18
CA MET A 256 -28.85 -18.24 25.36
C MET A 256 -28.56 -17.29 26.54
N GLY A 257 -28.86 -16.00 26.41
CA GLY A 257 -28.58 -14.98 27.42
C GLY A 257 -27.09 -14.69 27.63
N LEU A 258 -26.20 -15.18 26.76
CA LEU A 258 -24.74 -15.08 26.96
C LEU A 258 -24.18 -13.68 26.68
N CYS A 259 -24.96 -12.80 26.06
CA CYS A 259 -24.58 -11.40 25.82
C CYS A 259 -25.00 -10.46 26.96
N SER A 260 -25.95 -10.88 27.80
CA SER A 260 -26.57 -10.02 28.80
C SER A 260 -25.58 -9.61 29.90
N GLY A 261 -25.40 -8.31 30.10
CA GLY A 261 -24.45 -7.76 31.08
C GLY A 261 -22.98 -7.80 30.66
N ILE A 262 -22.70 -8.23 29.43
CA ILE A 262 -21.37 -8.24 28.82
C ILE A 262 -21.33 -7.21 27.67
N THR A 263 -22.36 -7.21 26.81
CA THR A 263 -22.48 -6.28 25.68
C THR A 263 -23.80 -5.50 25.78
N PRO A 264 -23.78 -4.16 25.75
CA PRO A 264 -22.62 -3.27 25.77
C PRO A 264 -21.88 -3.31 27.13
N PRO A 265 -20.56 -3.07 27.15
CA PRO A 265 -19.81 -2.99 28.40
C PRO A 265 -20.19 -1.72 29.17
N ASN A 266 -20.18 -1.80 30.51
CA ASN A 266 -20.46 -0.64 31.36
C ASN A 266 -19.16 0.14 31.65
N CYS A 267 -18.99 1.28 30.99
CA CYS A 267 -17.83 2.16 31.14
C CYS A 267 -18.05 3.32 32.14
N SER A 268 -19.22 3.41 32.80
CA SER A 268 -19.54 4.49 33.74
C SER A 268 -18.91 4.27 35.11
N GLY A 269 -17.63 4.60 35.25
CA GLY A 269 -17.06 5.16 36.49
C GLY A 269 -17.18 4.33 37.78
N HIS A 270 -16.49 3.19 37.85
CA HIS A 270 -15.61 2.79 38.95
C HIS A 270 -14.96 1.49 38.48
N LYS A 271 -13.62 1.48 38.38
CA LYS A 271 -12.82 0.26 38.19
C LYS A 271 -12.96 -0.63 39.42
N THR A 272 -14.15 -1.13 39.69
CA THR A 272 -14.31 -2.28 40.56
C THR A 272 -13.64 -3.40 39.81
N ARG A 273 -12.48 -3.83 40.32
CA ARG A 273 -11.91 -5.14 40.02
C ARG A 273 -12.99 -6.15 40.37
N ARG A 274 -13.94 -6.39 39.47
CA ARG A 274 -14.98 -7.37 39.68
C ARG A 274 -14.32 -8.72 39.49
N HIS A 275 -13.88 -9.20 40.64
CA HIS A 275 -13.84 -10.59 41.04
C HIS A 275 -13.83 -11.58 39.88
N ARG A 276 -12.62 -12.05 39.59
CA ARG A 276 -12.30 -13.32 38.98
C ARG A 276 -12.90 -14.45 39.85
N SER A 277 -14.20 -14.64 39.79
CA SER A 277 -14.88 -15.80 40.39
C SER A 277 -16.25 -15.98 39.74
N ILE A 278 -16.47 -17.21 39.27
CA ILE A 278 -17.56 -17.71 38.40
C ILE A 278 -17.21 -17.44 36.92
N GLU A 279 -16.59 -18.34 36.17
CA GLU A 279 -16.99 -19.73 35.96
C GLU A 279 -15.78 -20.50 35.39
N MET A 280 -15.13 -21.33 36.21
CA MET A 280 -14.02 -22.20 35.78
C MET A 280 -14.52 -23.42 34.97
N ASN A 281 -15.66 -23.28 34.27
CA ASN A 281 -16.29 -24.38 33.52
C ASN A 281 -17.23 -23.93 32.36
N ARG A 282 -17.00 -22.77 31.74
CA ARG A 282 -17.66 -22.36 30.49
C ARG A 282 -16.69 -22.02 29.34
N MET A 283 -15.49 -22.60 29.38
CA MET A 283 -14.44 -22.40 28.37
C MET A 283 -14.68 -23.27 27.13
N GLU A 284 -15.88 -23.23 26.52
CA GLU A 284 -16.08 -24.04 25.32
C GLU A 284 -16.94 -23.45 24.20
N ARG A 285 -17.59 -22.27 24.34
CA ARG A 285 -18.38 -21.70 23.22
C ARG A 285 -18.42 -20.16 23.15
N ARG A 286 -17.30 -19.48 23.40
CA ARG A 286 -17.15 -18.06 23.03
C ARG A 286 -16.25 -17.98 21.81
N LEU A 287 -16.79 -17.55 20.68
CA LEU A 287 -16.03 -17.44 19.45
C LEU A 287 -15.26 -16.12 19.47
N GLU A 288 -13.94 -16.19 19.43
CA GLU A 288 -13.06 -15.04 19.32
C GLU A 288 -12.54 -14.91 17.88
N LEU A 289 -12.61 -13.70 17.33
CA LEU A 289 -12.16 -13.40 15.97
C LEU A 289 -11.26 -12.16 15.98
N ASP A 290 -10.14 -12.21 15.26
CA ASP A 290 -9.28 -11.04 15.08
C ASP A 290 -9.67 -10.31 13.79
N VAL A 291 -9.90 -9.00 13.89
CA VAL A 291 -10.20 -8.11 12.75
C VAL A 291 -9.17 -7.00 12.69
N SER A 292 -8.67 -6.71 11.48
CA SER A 292 -7.67 -5.66 11.26
C SER A 292 -8.12 -4.71 10.17
N THR A 293 -7.76 -3.44 10.32
CA THR A 293 -7.96 -2.44 9.26
C THR A 293 -6.91 -2.60 8.17
N PRO A 294 -7.22 -2.16 6.93
CA PRO A 294 -6.18 -1.90 5.93
C PRO A 294 -5.17 -0.83 6.39
N GLU A 295 -4.05 -0.73 5.67
CA GLU A 295 -3.02 0.30 5.87
C GLU A 295 -3.65 1.69 5.76
N MET A 296 -3.42 2.53 6.78
CA MET A 296 -3.82 3.93 6.79
C MET A 296 -2.59 4.82 6.81
N LEU A 297 -2.55 5.80 5.91
CA LEU A 297 -1.45 6.74 5.79
C LEU A 297 -1.81 8.08 6.44
N ILE A 298 -0.97 8.53 7.37
CA ILE A 298 -1.19 9.73 8.16
C ILE A 298 -0.19 10.82 7.78
N ALA A 299 -0.69 11.95 7.32
CA ALA A 299 0.11 13.14 7.04
C ALA A 299 0.33 13.95 8.32
N GLY A 300 1.55 14.48 8.47
CA GLY A 300 1.97 15.25 9.64
C GLY A 300 1.45 16.69 9.64
N ILE A 301 1.48 17.34 10.80
CA ILE A 301 1.14 18.77 10.94
C ILE A 301 2.09 19.65 10.10
N ASP A 302 3.35 19.22 9.93
CA ASP A 302 4.40 19.95 9.20
C ASP A 302 4.32 19.81 7.66
N GLU A 303 3.45 18.95 7.12
CA GLU A 303 3.29 18.80 5.66
C GLU A 303 2.37 19.86 5.04
N THR A 304 1.82 20.77 5.84
CA THR A 304 0.92 21.85 5.36
C THR A 304 1.63 23.18 5.06
N THR A 305 2.96 23.25 5.13
CA THR A 305 3.73 24.45 4.76
C THR A 305 4.86 24.14 3.79
N ASP A 306 4.52 23.85 2.53
CA ASP A 306 5.15 24.44 1.33
C ASP A 306 4.61 23.81 0.04
N GLU A 307 3.29 23.88 -0.16
CA GLU A 307 2.72 23.80 -1.51
C GLU A 307 2.50 25.21 -2.06
N HIS A 308 3.56 26.04 -2.01
CA HIS A 308 3.61 27.21 -2.87
C HIS A 308 3.66 26.68 -4.30
N SER A 309 2.53 26.74 -4.98
CA SER A 309 2.32 26.51 -6.41
C SER A 309 3.61 26.64 -7.22
N ARG A 310 4.36 25.53 -7.33
CA ARG A 310 5.32 25.37 -8.41
C ARG A 310 4.47 24.95 -9.59
N THR A 311 3.89 25.94 -10.25
CA THR A 311 3.56 25.80 -11.67
C THR A 311 4.82 25.29 -12.35
N CYS A 312 4.85 23.99 -12.64
CA CYS A 312 5.83 23.37 -13.52
C CYS A 312 5.57 23.88 -14.95
N THR A 313 5.88 25.14 -15.21
CA THR A 313 6.20 25.59 -16.55
C THR A 313 7.59 25.04 -16.86
N PRO A 314 7.78 24.31 -17.97
CA PRO A 314 9.05 23.72 -18.31
C PRO A 314 10.02 24.82 -18.75
N THR A 315 10.75 25.41 -17.80
CA THR A 315 11.86 26.33 -18.05
C THR A 315 12.99 25.67 -18.88
N PHE A 316 13.00 24.34 -18.97
CA PHE A 316 13.89 23.58 -19.86
C PHE A 316 13.69 23.88 -21.35
N LEU A 317 12.49 24.24 -21.80
CA LEU A 317 12.26 24.57 -23.21
C LEU A 317 12.79 25.97 -23.57
N LEU A 318 12.74 26.93 -22.65
CA LEU A 318 13.24 28.30 -22.89
C LEU A 318 14.78 28.35 -22.89
N VAL A 319 15.44 27.57 -22.04
CA VAL A 319 16.91 27.51 -21.97
C VAL A 319 17.48 26.78 -23.20
N ALA A 320 16.84 25.70 -23.65
CA ALA A 320 17.29 24.93 -24.81
C ALA A 320 17.15 25.68 -26.15
N LEU A 321 16.21 26.64 -26.25
CA LEU A 321 16.00 27.44 -27.46
C LEU A 321 16.85 28.72 -27.51
N SER A 322 17.41 29.17 -26.38
CA SER A 322 18.27 30.35 -26.32
C SER A 322 19.48 30.32 -27.29
N PRO A 323 20.23 29.21 -27.47
CA PRO A 323 21.32 29.18 -28.45
C PRO A 323 20.82 29.16 -29.89
N PHE A 324 19.67 28.55 -30.19
CA PHE A 324 19.09 28.50 -31.53
C PHE A 324 18.54 29.86 -31.98
N ILE A 325 17.93 30.62 -31.06
CA ILE A 325 17.47 31.99 -31.32
C ILE A 325 18.67 32.93 -31.56
N ALA A 326 19.75 32.79 -30.78
CA ALA A 326 20.96 33.57 -30.99
C ALA A 326 21.62 33.28 -32.36
N LEU A 327 21.69 32.01 -32.76
CA LEU A 327 22.23 31.58 -34.05
C LEU A 327 21.40 32.09 -35.24
N THR A 328 20.07 32.07 -35.13
CA THR A 328 19.18 32.58 -36.20
C THR A 328 19.27 34.10 -36.35
N ILE A 329 19.38 34.84 -35.25
CA ILE A 329 19.59 36.30 -35.29
C ILE A 329 20.94 36.65 -35.92
N LEU A 330 22.01 35.94 -35.55
CA LEU A 330 23.35 36.14 -36.14
C LEU A 330 23.35 35.88 -37.65
N ALA A 331 22.72 34.79 -38.10
CA ALA A 331 22.60 34.47 -39.52
C ALA A 331 21.77 35.51 -40.30
N ALA A 332 20.69 36.01 -39.71
CA ALA A 332 19.88 37.07 -40.30
C ALA A 332 20.65 38.38 -40.42
N CYS A 333 21.39 38.79 -39.38
CA CYS A 333 22.24 39.98 -39.40
C CYS A 333 23.33 39.89 -40.48
N ILE A 334 24.00 38.73 -40.62
CA ILE A 334 25.00 38.51 -41.67
C ILE A 334 24.35 38.58 -43.06
N SER A 335 23.14 38.03 -43.22
CA SER A 335 22.39 38.08 -44.48
C SER A 335 22.00 39.52 -44.85
N ILE A 336 21.55 40.32 -43.88
CA ILE A 336 21.22 41.73 -44.10
C ILE A 336 22.48 42.54 -44.45
N VAL A 337 23.60 42.34 -43.74
CA VAL A 337 24.87 43.03 -44.04
C VAL A 337 25.40 42.65 -45.42
N THR A 338 25.30 41.38 -45.82
CA THR A 338 25.73 40.95 -47.17
C THR A 338 24.84 41.52 -48.27
N VAL A 339 23.52 41.64 -48.04
CA VAL A 339 22.59 42.31 -48.97
C VAL A 339 22.85 43.81 -49.05
N LEU A 340 23.11 44.49 -47.92
CA LEU A 340 23.47 45.92 -47.89
C LEU A 340 24.82 46.18 -48.56
N LYS A 341 25.82 45.31 -48.35
CA LYS A 341 27.12 45.38 -49.04
C LYS A 341 26.98 45.12 -50.55
N LYS A 342 26.09 44.21 -50.95
CA LYS A 342 25.75 43.95 -52.36
C LYS A 342 24.95 45.09 -53.00
N SER A 343 24.11 45.78 -52.22
CA SER A 343 23.38 46.98 -52.65
C SER A 343 24.31 48.18 -52.83
N SER A 344 25.23 48.39 -51.88
CA SER A 344 26.27 49.42 -51.98
C SER A 344 27.24 49.16 -53.14
N SER A 345 27.59 47.90 -53.42
CA SER A 345 28.39 47.55 -54.60
C SER A 345 27.65 47.75 -55.93
N LYS A 346 26.30 47.78 -55.92
CA LYS A 346 25.49 48.07 -57.11
C LYS A 346 25.26 49.57 -57.31
N SER A 347 25.22 50.38 -56.24
CA SER A 347 25.09 51.84 -56.37
C SER A 347 26.37 52.51 -56.88
N THR A 348 27.55 51.92 -56.67
CA THR A 348 28.82 52.43 -57.25
C THR A 348 28.98 52.08 -58.73
N PHE A 349 28.22 51.12 -59.27
CA PHE A 349 28.31 50.71 -60.69
C PHE A 349 27.34 51.49 -61.60
N CYS A 350 26.40 52.28 -61.04
CA CYS A 350 25.39 53.01 -61.82
C CYS A 350 25.69 54.52 -62.00
N SER A 351 26.86 55.00 -61.55
CA SER A 351 27.31 56.40 -61.73
C SER A 351 28.41 56.56 -62.79
N GLN A 352 28.74 55.52 -63.57
CA GLN A 352 29.74 55.59 -64.65
C GLN A 352 29.20 55.39 -66.08
N LEU A 353 27.87 55.38 -66.29
CA LEU A 353 27.28 55.10 -67.62
C LEU A 353 26.22 56.12 -68.08
N LEU A 354 26.35 57.38 -67.69
CA LEU A 354 25.62 58.49 -68.31
C LEU A 354 26.52 59.74 -68.40
N ASN A 355 27.38 59.77 -69.41
CA ASN A 355 27.78 60.99 -70.13
C ASN A 355 28.62 60.61 -71.36
N PHE A 356 27.96 60.10 -72.38
CA PHE A 356 28.42 60.20 -73.77
C PHE A 356 27.17 60.44 -74.62
N ASN A 357 27.02 61.65 -75.14
CA ASN A 357 26.17 61.91 -76.30
C ASN A 357 27.00 62.69 -77.34
N PRO A 358 27.01 62.28 -78.62
CA PRO A 358 27.91 62.79 -79.63
C PRO A 358 27.25 63.83 -80.56
N TYR A 359 28.12 64.50 -81.32
CA TYR A 359 27.90 65.32 -82.52
C TYR A 359 27.54 66.81 -82.38
N ALA A 360 28.53 67.63 -82.78
CA ALA A 360 28.43 68.98 -83.33
C ALA A 360 27.76 68.97 -84.74
N PRO A 361 27.38 70.11 -85.35
CA PRO A 361 28.38 70.94 -86.07
C PRO A 361 28.10 72.46 -86.16
N ASN A 362 29.16 73.15 -86.62
CA ASN A 362 29.34 74.52 -87.14
C ASN A 362 29.40 75.69 -86.16
#